data_AF-A0A9E5J5T8-F1
#
_entry.id   AF-A0A9E5J5T8-F1
#
_cell.length_a   1.000
_cell.length_b   1.000
_cell.length_c   1.000
_cell.angle_alpha   90.00
_cell.angle_beta   90.00
_cell.angle_gamma   90.00
#
_symmetry.space_group_name_H-M   'P 1'
#
loop_
_entity.id
_entity.type
_entity.pdbx_description
1 polymer ?
#
loop_
_entity_poly.entity_id
_entity_poly.type
_entity_poly.pdbx_seq_one_letter_code
_entity_poly.pdbx_strand_id
1 'polypeptide(L)'
;MSPDQLHDMCPTGLKTSISSATPEKTGLRMAFKGYQPGYAAGVIENTGLRLTGLKRVRVGRVLMAPLAPGEWRALMPYERF
;
A
#
# COMPACT_ATOMS: atom_id res chain seq x y z
N MET A 1 -10.33 -0.01 -13.61
CA MET A 1 -9.82 1.20 -12.93
C MET A 1 -9.63 2.26 -13.99
N SER A 2 -10.41 3.35 -13.94
CA SER A 2 -10.24 4.48 -14.86
C SER A 2 -9.15 5.45 -14.35
N PRO A 3 -8.61 6.34 -15.20
CA PRO A 3 -7.66 7.37 -14.78
C PRO A 3 -8.22 8.29 -13.68
N ASP A 4 -9.51 8.62 -13.75
CA ASP A 4 -10.19 9.49 -12.77
C ASP A 4 -10.27 8.82 -11.39
N GLN A 5 -10.62 7.53 -11.36
CA GLN A 5 -10.65 6.78 -10.11
C GLN A 5 -9.27 6.70 -9.43
N LEU A 6 -8.17 6.66 -10.20
CA LEU A 6 -6.81 6.68 -9.63
C LEU A 6 -6.46 8.05 -9.03
N HIS A 7 -6.96 9.14 -9.63
CA HIS A 7 -6.77 10.50 -9.13
C HIS A 7 -7.43 10.67 -7.74
N ASP A 8 -8.64 10.15 -7.58
CA ASP A 8 -9.39 10.19 -6.32
C ASP A 8 -8.70 9.40 -5.18
N MET A 9 -7.82 8.46 -5.53
CA MET A 9 -7.01 7.70 -4.57
C MET A 9 -5.73 8.40 -4.13
N CYS A 10 -5.53 9.67 -4.49
CA CYS A 10 -4.34 10.44 -4.15
C CYS A 10 -4.63 11.70 -3.29
N PRO A 11 -5.31 11.57 -2.13
CA PRO A 11 -5.42 12.68 -1.19
C PRO A 11 -4.04 13.10 -0.65
N THR A 12 -3.96 14.28 -0.03
CA THR A 12 -2.70 14.81 0.51
C THR A 12 -1.98 13.80 1.39
N GLY A 13 -0.72 13.52 1.08
CA GLY A 13 0.09 12.56 1.83
C GLY A 13 -0.07 11.10 1.40
N LEU A 14 -0.92 10.79 0.41
CA LEU A 14 -1.04 9.49 -0.24
C LEU A 14 -0.68 9.60 -1.72
N LYS A 15 0.27 8.77 -2.15
CA LYS A 15 0.53 8.52 -3.57
C LYS A 15 0.11 7.10 -3.91
N THR A 16 -0.77 6.97 -4.89
CA THR A 16 -1.25 5.67 -5.39
C THR A 16 -0.84 5.49 -6.84
N SER A 17 -0.35 4.31 -7.18
CA SER A 17 -0.07 3.91 -8.56
C SER A 17 -0.53 2.48 -8.81
N ILE A 18 -0.80 2.15 -10.06
CA ILE A 18 -1.11 0.78 -10.47
C ILE A 18 0.21 0.01 -10.59
N SER A 19 0.34 -1.11 -9.87
CA SER A 19 1.50 -2.01 -9.99
C SER A 19 1.26 -3.14 -10.98
N SER A 20 0.00 -3.58 -11.12
CA SER A 20 -0.44 -4.59 -12.08
C SER A 20 -1.93 -4.44 -12.32
N ALA A 21 -2.40 -4.71 -13.53
CA ALA A 21 -3.82 -4.71 -13.86
C ALA A 21 -4.15 -5.97 -14.67
N THR A 22 -5.10 -6.74 -14.17
CA THR A 22 -5.72 -7.88 -14.87
C THR A 22 -7.24 -7.68 -14.85
N PRO A 23 -8.00 -8.37 -15.70
CA PRO A 23 -9.47 -8.28 -15.68
C PRO A 23 -10.08 -8.62 -14.32
N GLU A 24 -9.46 -9.53 -13.56
CA GLU A 24 -9.97 -10.01 -12.27
C GLU A 24 -9.48 -9.21 -11.07
N LYS A 25 -8.25 -8.68 -11.13
CA LYS A 25 -7.61 -7.97 -10.01
C LYS A 25 -6.73 -6.82 -10.47
N THR A 26 -6.75 -5.73 -9.70
CA THR A 26 -5.82 -4.61 -9.84
C THR A 26 -4.90 -4.56 -8.63
N GLY A 27 -3.60 -4.68 -8.85
CA GLY A 27 -2.58 -4.46 -7.84
C GLY A 27 -2.30 -2.95 -7.73
N LEU A 28 -2.44 -2.42 -6.52
CA LEU A 28 -2.17 -1.01 -6.22
C LEU A 28 -0.93 -0.89 -5.35
N ARG A 29 -0.10 0.10 -5.64
CA ARG A 29 1.02 0.52 -4.79
C ARG A 29 0.69 1.85 -4.15
N MET A 30 0.62 1.86 -2.83
CA MET A 30 0.28 3.03 -2.04
C MET A 30 1.47 3.44 -1.17
N ALA A 31 1.80 4.73 -1.18
CA ALA A 31 2.80 5.34 -0.32
C ALA A 31 2.14 6.39 0.56
N PHE A 32 2.14 6.15 1.87
CA PHE A 32 1.51 7.01 2.87
C PHE A 32 2.56 7.82 3.64
N LYS A 33 2.25 9.08 3.91
CA LYS A 33 2.85 9.88 4.98
C LYS A 33 1.83 10.00 6.11
N GLY A 34 2.16 9.53 7.31
CA GLY A 34 1.23 9.55 8.46
C GLY A 34 0.10 8.52 8.35
N TYR A 35 0.43 7.25 8.08
CA TYR A 35 -0.56 6.18 7.95
C TYR A 35 -1.39 5.98 9.22
N GLN A 36 -2.71 6.02 9.08
CA GLN A 36 -3.67 5.63 10.13
C GLN A 36 -4.34 4.29 9.79
N PRO A 37 -4.65 3.45 10.79
CA PRO A 37 -5.44 2.24 10.57
C PRO A 37 -6.76 2.55 9.82
N GLY A 38 -7.14 1.67 8.89
CA GLY A 38 -8.36 1.85 8.08
C GLY A 38 -8.20 2.78 6.87
N TYR A 39 -7.16 3.62 6.79
CA TYR A 39 -7.03 4.61 5.72
C TYR A 39 -6.88 3.99 4.33
N ALA A 40 -6.06 2.93 4.21
CA ALA A 40 -5.91 2.21 2.94
C ALA A 40 -7.23 1.54 2.48
N ALA A 41 -7.97 0.94 3.42
CA ALA A 41 -9.23 0.27 3.12
C ALA A 41 -10.28 1.30 2.68
N GLY A 42 -10.45 2.39 3.43
CA GLY A 42 -11.40 3.45 3.09
C GLY A 42 -11.14 4.11 1.74
N VAL A 43 -9.87 4.37 1.39
CA VAL A 43 -9.53 4.92 0.07
C VAL A 43 -9.93 3.96 -1.06
N ILE A 44 -9.69 2.65 -0.89
CA ILE A 44 -10.04 1.64 -1.89
C ILE A 44 -11.57 1.49 -1.99
N GLU A 45 -12.25 1.38 -0.87
CA GLU A 45 -13.72 1.21 -0.80
C GLU A 45 -14.47 2.41 -1.40
N ASN A 46 -13.99 3.64 -1.16
CA ASN A 46 -14.57 4.86 -1.73
C ASN A 46 -14.49 4.91 -3.27
N THR A 47 -13.59 4.15 -3.90
CA THR A 47 -13.52 4.06 -5.37
C THR A 47 -14.40 2.97 -5.98
N GLY A 48 -15.21 2.28 -5.15
CA GLY A 48 -16.04 1.16 -5.58
C GLY A 48 -15.23 -0.13 -5.83
N LEU A 49 -13.98 -0.18 -5.37
CA LEU A 49 -13.17 -1.40 -5.41
C LEU A 49 -13.29 -2.17 -4.08
N ARG A 50 -13.24 -3.49 -4.18
CA ARG A 50 -13.19 -4.37 -3.00
C ARG A 50 -11.75 -4.70 -2.65
N LEU A 51 -11.33 -4.39 -1.42
CA LEU A 51 -10.03 -4.80 -0.91
C LEU A 51 -10.00 -6.33 -0.71
N THR A 52 -9.17 -7.03 -1.50
CA THR A 52 -8.99 -8.48 -1.39
C THR A 52 -7.79 -8.86 -0.54
N GLY A 53 -6.81 -7.98 -0.44
CA GLY A 53 -5.61 -8.20 0.38
C GLY A 53 -4.79 -6.93 0.50
N LEU A 54 -4.19 -6.74 1.67
CA LEU A 54 -3.32 -5.62 1.96
C LEU A 54 -2.00 -6.16 2.51
N LYS A 55 -0.89 -5.87 1.83
CA LYS A 55 0.44 -6.21 2.29
C LYS A 55 1.28 -4.94 2.39
N ARG A 56 1.82 -4.67 3.57
CA ARG A 56 2.84 -3.63 3.72
C ARG A 56 4.18 -4.21 3.26
N VAL A 57 4.82 -3.56 2.29
CA VAL A 57 6.06 -4.07 1.67
C VAL A 57 7.33 -3.34 2.13
N ARG A 58 7.17 -2.13 2.67
CA ARG A 58 8.26 -1.29 3.18
C ARG A 58 7.76 -0.38 4.30
N VAL A 59 8.66 -0.02 5.20
CA VAL A 59 8.50 1.06 6.18
C VAL A 59 9.73 1.94 6.09
N GLY A 60 9.54 3.18 5.65
CA GLY A 60 10.68 4.07 5.39
C GLY A 60 11.66 3.46 4.39
N ARG A 61 12.90 3.22 4.84
CA ARG A 61 13.97 2.57 4.07
C ARG A 61 14.05 1.05 4.28
N VAL A 62 13.28 0.49 5.21
CA VAL A 62 13.32 -0.94 5.56
C VAL A 62 12.34 -1.73 4.67
N LEU A 63 12.87 -2.71 3.94
CA LEU A 63 12.07 -3.64 3.15
C LEU A 63 11.54 -4.77 4.02
N MET A 64 10.25 -5.07 3.92
CA MET A 64 9.62 -6.19 4.63
C MET A 64 9.40 -7.41 3.73
N ALA A 65 9.70 -7.29 2.43
CA ALA A 65 9.55 -8.39 1.47
C ALA A 65 10.29 -9.69 1.86
N PRO A 66 11.50 -9.64 2.48
CA PRO A 66 12.21 -10.86 2.87
C PRO A 66 11.65 -11.58 4.10
N LEU A 67 10.71 -10.97 4.84
CA LEU A 67 10.18 -11.54 6.08
C LEU A 67 8.92 -12.36 5.79
N ALA A 68 8.90 -13.62 6.21
CA ALA A 68 7.71 -14.45 6.06
C ALA A 68 6.57 -13.96 6.98
N PRO A 69 5.30 -14.24 6.66
CA PRO A 69 4.18 -13.89 7.52
C PRO A 69 4.36 -14.48 8.94
N GLY A 70 4.26 -13.64 9.97
CA GLY A 70 4.40 -14.05 11.38
C GLY A 70 5.83 -14.07 11.91
N GLU A 71 6.84 -13.94 11.05
CA GLU A 71 8.22 -13.82 11.49
C GLU A 71 8.58 -12.39 11.89
N TRP A 72 9.69 -12.26 12.61
CA TRP A 72 10.28 -11.00 13.00
C TRP A 72 11.81 -11.07 12.94
N ARG A 73 12.45 -9.91 12.80
CA ARG A 73 13.91 -9.75 12.77
C ARG A 73 14.29 -8.45 13.46
N ALA A 74 15.41 -8.44 14.18
CA ALA A 74 16.03 -7.21 14.67
C ALA A 74 16.59 -6.37 13.51
N LEU A 75 16.39 -5.05 13.57
CA LEU A 75 16.99 -4.13 12.60
C LEU A 75 18.52 -4.24 12.65
N MET A 76 19.15 -4.20 11.48
CA MET A 76 20.60 -4.13 11.40
C MET A 76 21.08 -2.73 11.81
N PRO A 77 22.33 -2.58 12.30
CA PRO A 77 22.83 -1.30 12.82
C PRO A 77 22.74 -0.12 11.85
N TYR A 78 22.69 -0.39 10.55
CA TYR A 78 22.59 0.60 9.47
C TYR A 78 21.16 0.88 8.99
N GLU A 79 20.17 0.10 9.43
CA GLU A 79 18.77 0.28 9.03
C GLU A 79 18.09 1.37 9.88
N ARG A 80 17.33 2.24 9.22
CA ARG A 80 16.58 3.33 9.85
C ARG A 80 15.20 3.44 9.21
N PHE A 81 14.21 3.77 10.04
CA PHE A 81 12.85 4.10 9.59
C PHE A 81 12.78 5.48 8.93
#